data_AF-A0AA85JJK6-F1
#
_entry.id   AF-A0AA85JJK6-F1
#
_cell.length_a   1.000
_cell.length_b   1.000
_cell.length_c   1.000
_cell.angle_alpha   90.00
_cell.angle_beta   90.00
_cell.angle_gamma   90.00
#
_symmetry.space_group_name_H-M   'P 1'
#
loop_
_entity.id
_entity.type
_entity.pdbx_description
1 polymer ?
#
loop_
_entity_poly.entity_id
_entity_poly.type
_entity_poly.pdbx_seq_one_letter_code
_entity_poly.pdbx_strand_id
1 'polypeptide(L)'
;MASHTLKCNPDSKVHEQSNRPKFMHQHTLKFSKHYPIMDDPIEECKQRLVEATAELKEKRKVFAEKMAKSREQRVLLQHDVNALEERKLKCQSFIRDNDAKRWRALQKFCTDNHLCTVKKKERQNLISELRKAKELYASLLAKVANLKKYETYLQTVVDSLPKDYIKLADDAIIGLIMRYNSLHSTNERLKREMETKAEELRQAQNDLRKLKESHRFLLFNKNSELSALYSERECLDSNFQATNSTFVQSHDDLVNQLSFFMTVIRAINNLTGKLLRTYDITLCGQTLLSKIQKMTVLSRCHFIEDRISTIRTILAQIVTDTGQLPVCKCCRPQLTNQQIAGVIATSPSELAFLIKLTTLPINLTDGQQLLKKPAEYVSEQTPHPR
;
A
#
# COMPACT_ATOMS: atom_id res chain seq x y z
N MET A 1 -19.75 -39.40 44.10
CA MET A 1 -20.79 -40.07 44.90
C MET A 1 -20.36 -40.06 46.36
N ALA A 2 -21.32 -39.80 47.23
CA ALA A 2 -21.16 -39.28 48.59
C ALA A 2 -20.28 -40.11 49.53
N SER A 3 -19.42 -39.40 50.27
CA SER A 3 -18.68 -39.92 51.42
C SER A 3 -19.59 -39.91 52.64
N HIS A 4 -20.12 -41.07 53.03
CA HIS A 4 -20.83 -41.25 54.29
C HIS A 4 -19.90 -41.84 55.35
N THR A 5 -19.76 -41.06 56.41
CA THR A 5 -19.16 -41.34 57.71
C THR A 5 -19.95 -42.42 58.47
N LEU A 6 -19.23 -43.34 59.13
CA LEU A 6 -19.78 -44.19 60.18
C LEU A 6 -18.95 -44.01 61.46
N LYS A 7 -19.59 -43.42 62.47
CA LYS A 7 -19.17 -43.31 63.87
C LYS A 7 -19.24 -44.68 64.54
N CYS A 8 -18.19 -45.10 65.23
CA CYS A 8 -18.25 -46.19 66.19
C CYS A 8 -18.42 -45.63 67.61
N ASN A 9 -19.53 -46.00 68.24
CA ASN A 9 -19.78 -45.86 69.69
C ASN A 9 -19.08 -47.00 70.44
N PRO A 10 -18.40 -46.74 71.57
CA PRO A 10 -18.04 -47.77 72.52
C PRO A 10 -18.79 -47.55 73.82
N ASP A 11 -19.91 -48.23 74.02
CA ASP A 11 -20.55 -48.32 75.34
C ASP A 11 -21.34 -49.61 75.44
N SER A 12 -20.82 -50.58 76.19
CA SER A 12 -21.61 -51.66 76.80
C SER A 12 -20.86 -52.20 78.01
N LYS A 13 -21.18 -51.59 79.15
CA LYS A 13 -20.98 -52.10 80.50
C LYS A 13 -21.59 -53.50 80.61
N VAL A 14 -20.83 -54.46 81.14
CA VAL A 14 -21.40 -55.71 81.67
C VAL A 14 -21.14 -55.75 83.17
N HIS A 15 -22.24 -55.69 83.91
CA HIS A 15 -22.35 -55.92 85.34
C HIS A 15 -21.84 -57.32 85.72
N GLU A 16 -20.88 -57.39 86.63
CA GLU A 16 -20.51 -58.62 87.31
C GLU A 16 -21.20 -58.65 88.69
N GLN A 17 -22.34 -59.34 88.76
CA GLN A 17 -23.06 -59.64 89.99
C GLN A 17 -22.41 -60.85 90.68
N SER A 18 -21.54 -60.62 91.66
CA SER A 18 -21.01 -61.67 92.54
C SER A 18 -22.03 -62.03 93.62
N ASN A 19 -22.87 -63.03 93.34
CA ASN A 19 -23.69 -63.74 94.33
C ASN A 19 -22.80 -64.57 95.28
N ARG A 20 -22.63 -64.13 96.53
CA ARG A 20 -22.18 -64.98 97.64
C ARG A 20 -23.39 -65.45 98.47
N PRO A 21 -23.59 -66.76 98.68
CA PRO A 21 -24.64 -67.24 99.57
C PRO A 21 -24.24 -67.08 101.05
N LYS A 22 -25.21 -66.60 101.82
CA LYS A 22 -25.26 -66.61 103.28
C LYS A 22 -25.59 -68.03 103.76
N PHE A 23 -24.87 -68.55 104.75
CA PHE A 23 -25.38 -69.60 105.63
C PHE A 23 -25.11 -69.18 107.08
N MET A 24 -26.18 -68.72 107.74
CA MET A 24 -26.39 -68.80 109.18
C MET A 24 -27.19 -70.06 109.48
N HIS A 25 -26.92 -70.72 110.61
CA HIS A 25 -27.83 -71.39 111.57
C HIS A 25 -26.93 -72.21 112.50
N GLN A 26 -26.62 -71.75 113.72
CA GLN A 26 -27.36 -71.98 114.97
C GLN A 26 -27.69 -73.45 115.24
N HIS A 27 -27.00 -74.04 116.22
CA HIS A 27 -27.61 -74.97 117.19
C HIS A 27 -26.94 -74.78 118.56
N THR A 28 -27.75 -74.28 119.49
CA THR A 28 -27.62 -74.31 120.95
C THR A 28 -28.05 -75.67 121.51
N LEU A 29 -27.46 -76.12 122.62
CA LEU A 29 -27.97 -77.02 123.70
C LEU A 29 -26.77 -77.28 124.64
N LYS A 30 -26.59 -76.75 125.86
CA LYS A 30 -27.29 -76.80 127.17
C LYS A 30 -27.36 -78.19 127.86
N PHE A 31 -26.96 -78.19 129.15
CA PHE A 31 -27.20 -79.15 130.26
C PHE A 31 -26.43 -80.49 130.22
N SER A 32 -26.02 -81.19 131.30
CA SER A 32 -26.23 -81.14 132.75
C SER A 32 -25.18 -82.01 133.48
N LYS A 33 -25.08 -81.87 134.81
CA LYS A 33 -24.19 -82.53 135.79
C LYS A 33 -24.32 -84.07 135.85
N HIS A 34 -23.21 -84.79 136.06
CA HIS A 34 -22.94 -85.74 137.17
C HIS A 34 -21.63 -86.54 136.90
N TYR A 35 -20.66 -86.51 137.80
CA TYR A 35 -19.57 -87.50 137.87
C TYR A 35 -19.44 -87.97 139.32
N PRO A 36 -19.72 -89.25 139.63
CA PRO A 36 -19.22 -89.91 140.82
C PRO A 36 -18.05 -90.85 140.48
N ILE A 37 -16.95 -90.63 141.18
CA ILE A 37 -16.12 -91.64 141.88
C ILE A 37 -15.65 -92.87 141.08
N MET A 38 -14.36 -92.77 140.72
CA MET A 38 -13.30 -93.80 140.72
C MET A 38 -13.44 -95.01 139.79
N ASP A 39 -12.70 -94.94 138.68
CA ASP A 39 -11.91 -96.04 138.10
C ASP A 39 -10.65 -95.42 137.43
N ASP A 40 -9.55 -96.17 137.36
CA ASP A 40 -8.15 -95.76 137.07
C ASP A 40 -7.93 -94.59 136.05
N PRO A 41 -7.26 -93.47 136.43
CA PRO A 41 -7.01 -92.33 135.52
C PRO A 41 -6.08 -92.66 134.34
N ILE A 42 -5.42 -93.82 134.36
CA ILE A 42 -4.57 -94.31 133.28
C ILE A 42 -5.43 -94.97 132.18
N GLU A 43 -6.52 -95.65 132.52
CA GLU A 43 -7.42 -96.27 131.54
C GLU A 43 -8.32 -95.24 130.86
N GLU A 44 -8.82 -94.22 131.59
CA GLU A 44 -9.56 -93.11 130.97
C GLU A 44 -8.69 -92.31 129.99
N CYS A 45 -7.41 -92.11 130.30
CA CYS A 45 -6.48 -91.42 129.41
C CYS A 45 -6.15 -92.27 128.16
N LYS A 46 -6.02 -93.60 128.31
CA LYS A 46 -5.91 -94.52 127.16
C LYS A 46 -7.19 -94.51 126.32
N GLN A 47 -8.36 -94.49 126.94
CA GLN A 47 -9.65 -94.49 126.24
C GLN A 47 -9.87 -93.17 125.49
N ARG A 48 -9.57 -92.02 126.10
CA ARG A 48 -9.55 -90.71 125.42
C ARG A 48 -8.50 -90.63 124.31
N LEU A 49 -7.34 -91.28 124.45
CA LEU A 49 -6.33 -91.38 123.39
C LEU A 49 -6.83 -92.26 122.24
N VAL A 50 -7.49 -93.39 122.53
CA VAL A 50 -8.12 -94.26 121.54
C VAL A 50 -9.27 -93.53 120.82
N GLU A 51 -10.08 -92.77 121.53
CA GLU A 51 -11.15 -91.95 120.96
C GLU A 51 -10.59 -90.80 120.10
N ALA A 52 -9.57 -90.08 120.59
CA ALA A 52 -8.92 -89.00 119.83
C ALA A 52 -8.20 -89.54 118.59
N THR A 53 -7.56 -90.71 118.68
CA THR A 53 -6.93 -91.37 117.53
C THR A 53 -7.97 -91.89 116.54
N ALA A 54 -9.12 -92.39 117.00
CA ALA A 54 -10.25 -92.76 116.15
C ALA A 54 -10.90 -91.53 115.46
N GLU A 55 -11.10 -90.43 116.19
CA GLU A 55 -11.65 -89.18 115.64
C GLU A 55 -10.69 -88.55 114.62
N LEU A 56 -9.38 -88.54 114.89
CA LEU A 56 -8.36 -88.10 113.94
C LEU A 56 -8.34 -88.99 112.68
N LYS A 57 -8.52 -90.29 112.83
CA LYS A 57 -8.61 -91.22 111.69
C LYS A 57 -9.84 -90.93 110.84
N GLU A 58 -10.99 -90.66 111.46
CA GLU A 58 -12.22 -90.30 110.75
C GLU A 58 -12.12 -88.92 110.07
N LYS A 59 -11.57 -87.90 110.75
CA LYS A 59 -11.32 -86.58 110.14
C LYS A 59 -10.34 -86.66 108.97
N ARG A 60 -9.29 -87.49 109.07
CA ARG A 60 -8.36 -87.76 107.97
C ARG A 60 -9.06 -88.44 106.79
N LYS A 61 -9.97 -89.39 107.07
CA LYS A 61 -10.79 -90.05 106.05
C LYS A 61 -11.72 -89.07 105.34
N VAL A 62 -12.50 -88.26 106.08
CA VAL A 62 -13.38 -87.23 105.51
C VAL A 62 -12.60 -86.19 104.72
N PHE A 63 -11.42 -85.77 105.19
CA PHE A 63 -10.56 -84.85 104.45
C PHE A 63 -10.02 -85.49 103.18
N ALA A 64 -9.58 -86.75 103.23
CA ALA A 64 -9.13 -87.50 102.05
C ALA A 64 -10.26 -87.65 101.02
N GLU A 65 -11.48 -87.94 101.44
CA GLU A 65 -12.65 -88.01 100.57
C GLU A 65 -12.98 -86.64 99.94
N LYS A 66 -12.96 -85.56 100.72
CA LYS A 66 -13.15 -84.19 100.19
C LYS A 66 -12.05 -83.79 99.21
N MET A 67 -10.80 -84.15 99.49
CA MET A 67 -9.67 -83.92 98.59
C MET A 67 -9.79 -84.75 97.32
N ALA A 68 -10.26 -86.00 97.40
CA ALA A 68 -10.53 -86.85 96.25
C ALA A 68 -11.64 -86.24 95.36
N LYS A 69 -12.78 -85.86 95.96
CA LYS A 69 -13.87 -85.17 95.24
C LYS A 69 -13.42 -83.86 94.62
N SER A 70 -12.60 -83.06 95.32
CA SER A 70 -12.06 -81.81 94.78
C SER A 70 -11.08 -82.07 93.63
N ARG A 71 -10.25 -83.11 93.70
CA ARG A 71 -9.38 -83.51 92.58
C ARG A 71 -10.20 -83.95 91.38
N GLU A 72 -11.23 -84.76 91.57
CA GLU A 72 -12.14 -85.18 90.49
C GLU A 72 -12.84 -83.98 89.84
N GLN A 73 -13.37 -83.05 90.64
CA GLN A 73 -13.96 -81.80 90.13
C GLN A 73 -12.95 -80.94 89.35
N ARG A 74 -11.69 -80.87 89.78
CA ARG A 74 -10.64 -80.15 89.03
C ARG A 74 -10.35 -80.82 87.69
N VAL A 75 -10.35 -82.15 87.63
CA VAL A 75 -10.17 -82.89 86.37
C VAL A 75 -11.35 -82.63 85.42
N LEU A 76 -12.58 -82.66 85.91
CA LEU A 76 -13.78 -82.35 85.12
C LEU A 76 -13.77 -80.90 84.61
N LEU A 77 -13.48 -79.93 85.48
CA LEU A 77 -13.36 -78.52 85.08
C LEU A 77 -12.26 -78.31 84.05
N GLN A 78 -11.11 -78.97 84.21
CA GLN A 78 -10.02 -78.88 83.23
C GLN A 78 -10.47 -79.45 81.88
N HIS A 79 -11.21 -80.55 81.87
CA HIS A 79 -11.78 -81.11 80.65
C HIS A 79 -12.77 -80.13 79.98
N ASP A 80 -13.65 -79.49 80.76
CA ASP A 80 -14.60 -78.51 80.23
C ASP A 80 -13.90 -77.26 79.69
N VAL A 81 -12.86 -76.77 80.37
CA VAL A 81 -12.02 -75.66 79.88
C VAL A 81 -11.37 -76.03 78.56
N ASN A 82 -10.73 -77.20 78.47
CA ASN A 82 -10.11 -77.68 77.24
C ASN A 82 -11.15 -77.81 76.11
N ALA A 83 -12.34 -78.34 76.40
CA ALA A 83 -13.42 -78.46 75.41
C ALA A 83 -13.92 -77.09 74.92
N LEU A 84 -14.00 -76.09 75.80
CA LEU A 84 -14.33 -74.71 75.43
C LEU A 84 -13.24 -74.07 74.58
N GLU A 85 -11.97 -74.31 74.90
CA GLU A 85 -10.83 -73.83 74.11
C GLU A 85 -10.84 -74.45 72.70
N GLU A 86 -11.07 -75.75 72.58
CA GLU A 86 -11.22 -76.41 71.28
C GLU A 86 -12.37 -75.83 70.46
N ARG A 87 -13.54 -75.60 71.08
CA ARG A 87 -14.69 -74.96 70.42
C ARG A 87 -14.36 -73.54 69.98
N LYS A 88 -13.69 -72.76 70.83
CA LYS A 88 -13.23 -71.41 70.50
C LYS A 88 -12.30 -71.43 69.29
N LEU A 89 -11.33 -72.34 69.25
CA LEU A 89 -10.41 -72.49 68.11
C LEU A 89 -11.15 -72.90 66.82
N LYS A 90 -12.10 -73.83 66.91
CA LYS A 90 -12.96 -74.23 65.77
C LYS A 90 -13.79 -73.06 65.25
N CYS A 91 -14.44 -72.30 66.14
CA CYS A 91 -15.19 -71.10 65.77
C CYS A 91 -14.29 -70.03 65.12
N GLN A 92 -13.10 -69.78 65.67
CA GLN A 92 -12.14 -68.86 65.07
C GLN A 92 -11.67 -69.30 63.68
N SER A 93 -11.40 -70.59 63.49
CA SER A 93 -11.07 -71.13 62.16
C SER A 93 -12.23 -70.93 61.18
N PHE A 94 -13.45 -71.24 61.59
CA PHE A 94 -14.64 -71.08 60.76
C PHE A 94 -14.86 -69.61 60.35
N ILE A 95 -14.69 -68.67 61.29
CA ILE A 95 -14.80 -67.23 61.00
C ILE A 95 -13.73 -66.82 59.98
N ARG A 96 -12.46 -67.20 60.18
CA ARG A 96 -11.39 -66.89 59.22
C ARG A 96 -11.65 -67.49 57.84
N ASP A 97 -12.13 -68.73 57.77
CA ASP A 97 -12.46 -69.38 56.50
C ASP A 97 -13.64 -68.72 55.80
N ASN A 98 -14.66 -68.28 56.56
CA ASN A 98 -15.81 -67.56 56.03
C ASN A 98 -15.40 -66.18 55.51
N ASP A 99 -14.61 -65.43 56.28
CA ASP A 99 -14.06 -64.15 55.86
C ASP A 99 -13.18 -64.31 54.61
N ALA A 100 -12.33 -65.33 54.56
CA ALA A 100 -11.52 -65.63 53.38
C ALA A 100 -12.38 -65.96 52.14
N LYS A 101 -13.51 -66.67 52.32
CA LYS A 101 -14.47 -66.93 51.24
C LYS A 101 -15.17 -65.65 50.79
N ARG A 102 -15.61 -64.80 51.73
CA ARG A 102 -16.23 -63.50 51.45
C ARG A 102 -15.28 -62.58 50.70
N TRP A 103 -14.02 -62.48 51.14
CA TRP A 103 -12.98 -61.69 50.47
C TRP A 103 -12.73 -62.18 49.05
N ARG A 104 -12.59 -63.48 48.84
CA ARG A 104 -12.44 -64.06 47.49
C ARG A 104 -13.63 -63.77 46.59
N ALA A 105 -14.86 -63.90 47.11
CA ALA A 105 -16.07 -63.59 46.36
C ALA A 105 -16.14 -62.09 45.99
N LEU A 106 -15.82 -61.20 46.93
CA LEU A 106 -15.79 -59.76 46.69
C LEU A 106 -14.71 -59.37 45.67
N GLN A 107 -13.51 -59.94 45.79
CA GLN A 107 -12.43 -59.71 44.84
C GLN A 107 -12.83 -60.15 43.44
N LYS A 108 -13.39 -61.36 43.30
CA LYS A 108 -13.89 -61.86 42.01
C LYS A 108 -14.97 -60.96 41.43
N PHE A 109 -15.93 -60.52 42.24
CA PHE A 109 -16.97 -59.59 41.81
C PHE A 109 -16.37 -58.28 41.28
N CYS A 110 -15.41 -57.69 42.02
CA CYS A 110 -14.74 -56.46 41.60
C CYS A 110 -13.97 -56.65 40.28
N THR A 111 -13.23 -57.75 40.12
CA THR A 111 -12.49 -58.03 38.87
C THR A 111 -13.43 -58.24 37.69
N ASP A 112 -14.51 -59.00 37.88
CA ASP A 112 -15.47 -59.31 36.82
C ASP A 112 -16.25 -58.04 36.41
N ASN A 113 -16.63 -57.21 37.38
CA ASN A 113 -17.30 -55.94 37.11
C ASN A 113 -16.38 -54.95 36.36
N HIS A 114 -15.11 -54.88 36.74
CA HIS A 114 -14.12 -54.07 36.03
C HIS A 114 -13.94 -54.56 34.59
N LEU A 115 -13.77 -55.87 34.39
CA LEU A 115 -13.63 -56.47 33.07
C LEU A 115 -14.88 -56.22 32.20
N CYS A 116 -16.07 -56.34 32.77
CA CYS A 116 -17.32 -56.05 32.07
C CYS A 116 -17.39 -54.58 31.62
N THR A 117 -16.97 -53.66 32.49
CA THR A 117 -16.90 -52.23 32.17
C THR A 117 -15.93 -51.93 31.03
N VAL A 118 -14.73 -52.52 31.08
CA VAL A 118 -13.72 -52.38 30.01
C VAL A 118 -14.24 -52.92 28.68
N LYS A 119 -14.78 -54.15 28.66
CA LYS A 119 -15.34 -54.76 27.45
C LYS A 119 -16.52 -53.99 26.88
N LYS A 120 -17.36 -53.39 27.73
CA LYS A 120 -18.48 -52.54 27.28
C LYS A 120 -17.97 -51.28 26.57
N LYS A 121 -16.93 -50.64 27.11
CA LYS A 121 -16.30 -49.47 26.50
C LYS A 121 -15.64 -49.83 25.17
N GLU A 122 -14.89 -50.92 25.13
CA GLU A 122 -14.26 -51.43 23.90
C GLU A 122 -15.29 -51.72 22.81
N ARG A 123 -16.39 -52.41 23.15
CA ARG A 123 -17.50 -52.65 22.23
C ARG A 123 -18.06 -51.35 21.66
N GLN A 124 -18.28 -50.35 22.52
CA GLN A 124 -18.80 -49.06 22.08
C GLN A 124 -17.84 -48.34 21.13
N ASN A 125 -16.53 -48.40 21.41
CA ASN A 125 -15.50 -47.85 20.54
C ASN A 125 -15.51 -48.54 19.18
N LEU A 126 -15.49 -49.87 19.13
CA LEU A 126 -15.53 -50.65 17.90
C LEU A 126 -16.79 -50.38 17.06
N ILE A 127 -17.96 -50.26 17.71
CA ILE A 127 -19.20 -49.88 17.02
C ILE A 127 -19.07 -48.48 16.40
N SER A 128 -18.45 -47.54 17.11
CA SER A 128 -18.25 -46.18 16.61
C SER A 128 -17.28 -46.14 15.41
N GLU A 129 -16.22 -46.94 15.44
CA GLU A 129 -15.25 -47.06 14.34
C GLU A 129 -15.88 -47.72 13.11
N LEU A 130 -16.65 -48.80 13.32
CA LEU A 130 -17.39 -49.46 12.25
C LEU A 130 -18.37 -48.50 11.58
N ARG A 131 -19.07 -47.67 12.35
CA ARG A 131 -19.96 -46.65 11.81
C ARG A 131 -19.21 -45.64 10.94
N LYS A 132 -18.09 -45.09 11.43
CA LYS A 132 -17.24 -44.16 10.67
C LYS A 132 -16.73 -44.79 9.38
N ALA A 133 -16.30 -46.05 9.43
CA ALA A 133 -15.82 -46.78 8.26
C ALA A 133 -16.94 -46.97 7.21
N LYS A 134 -18.16 -47.30 7.65
CA LYS A 134 -19.33 -47.41 6.76
C LYS A 134 -19.70 -46.08 6.12
N GLU A 135 -19.70 -44.99 6.89
CA GLU A 135 -19.96 -43.65 6.38
C GLU A 135 -18.91 -43.24 5.34
N LEU A 136 -17.63 -43.48 5.63
CA LEU A 136 -16.53 -43.21 4.71
C LEU A 136 -16.66 -44.05 3.44
N TYR A 137 -16.94 -45.35 3.56
CA TYR A 137 -17.17 -46.23 2.41
C TYR A 137 -18.34 -45.74 1.53
N ALA A 138 -19.48 -45.39 2.14
CA ALA A 138 -20.62 -44.85 1.40
C ALA A 138 -20.26 -43.55 0.67
N SER A 139 -19.50 -42.65 1.31
CA SER A 139 -19.04 -41.41 0.69
C SER A 139 -18.08 -41.66 -0.48
N LEU A 140 -17.18 -42.64 -0.36
CA LEU A 140 -16.25 -43.04 -1.42
C LEU A 140 -17.02 -43.67 -2.59
N LEU A 141 -18.00 -44.52 -2.31
CA LEU A 141 -18.83 -45.14 -3.33
C LEU A 141 -19.62 -44.08 -4.12
N ALA A 142 -20.18 -43.07 -3.44
CA ALA A 142 -20.84 -41.94 -4.09
C ALA A 142 -19.87 -41.11 -4.95
N LYS A 143 -18.63 -40.88 -4.47
CA LYS A 143 -17.59 -40.20 -5.26
C LYS A 143 -17.19 -40.99 -6.49
N VAL A 144 -16.99 -42.31 -6.36
CA VAL A 144 -16.70 -43.21 -7.48
C VAL A 144 -17.83 -43.18 -8.50
N ALA A 145 -19.09 -43.27 -8.06
CA ALA A 145 -20.24 -43.17 -8.96
C ALA A 145 -20.30 -41.82 -9.70
N ASN A 146 -19.96 -40.71 -9.03
CA ASN A 146 -19.89 -39.40 -9.67
C ASN A 146 -18.74 -39.32 -10.68
N LEU A 147 -17.57 -39.87 -10.36
CA LEU A 147 -16.40 -39.85 -11.24
C LEU A 147 -16.55 -40.78 -12.45
N LYS A 148 -17.33 -41.86 -12.32
CA LYS A 148 -17.58 -42.83 -13.39
C LYS A 148 -18.12 -42.20 -14.67
N LYS A 149 -18.92 -41.12 -14.58
CA LYS A 149 -19.42 -40.40 -15.76
C LYS A 149 -18.28 -39.77 -16.58
N TYR A 150 -17.23 -39.29 -15.91
CA TYR A 150 -16.06 -38.71 -16.57
C TYR A 150 -15.16 -39.80 -17.14
N GLU A 151 -15.02 -40.93 -16.44
CA GLU A 151 -14.32 -42.11 -16.95
C GLU A 151 -14.98 -42.62 -18.24
N THR A 152 -16.30 -42.83 -18.25
CA THR A 152 -17.04 -43.25 -19.46
C THR A 152 -16.89 -42.23 -20.59
N TYR A 153 -16.95 -40.93 -20.29
CA TYR A 153 -16.71 -39.89 -21.29
C TYR A 153 -15.29 -39.96 -21.87
N LEU A 154 -14.26 -40.03 -21.01
CA LEU A 154 -12.87 -40.11 -21.44
C LEU A 154 -12.59 -41.38 -22.25
N GLN A 155 -13.19 -42.50 -21.86
CA GLN A 155 -13.13 -43.73 -22.62
C GLN A 155 -13.75 -43.56 -24.01
N THR A 156 -14.93 -42.94 -24.10
CA THR A 156 -15.58 -42.64 -25.39
C THR A 156 -14.70 -41.75 -26.27
N VAL A 157 -14.03 -40.76 -25.68
CA VAL A 157 -13.08 -39.90 -26.39
C VAL A 157 -11.90 -40.74 -26.90
N VAL A 158 -11.31 -41.58 -26.06
CA VAL A 158 -10.21 -42.48 -26.45
C VAL A 158 -10.63 -43.41 -27.59
N ASP A 159 -11.82 -43.98 -27.53
CA ASP A 159 -12.35 -44.89 -28.56
C ASP A 159 -12.58 -44.19 -29.90
N SER A 160 -12.86 -42.88 -29.88
CA SER A 160 -13.02 -42.06 -31.09
C SER A 160 -11.69 -41.65 -31.74
N LEU A 161 -10.57 -41.77 -31.00
CA LEU A 161 -9.26 -41.38 -31.51
C LEU A 161 -8.70 -42.47 -32.43
N PRO A 162 -7.93 -42.09 -33.48
CA PRO A 162 -7.21 -43.05 -34.29
C PRO A 162 -6.30 -43.94 -33.42
N LYS A 163 -6.20 -45.23 -33.79
CA LYS A 163 -5.26 -46.16 -33.16
C LYS A 163 -3.85 -45.54 -33.20
N ASP A 164 -3.12 -45.64 -32.10
CA ASP A 164 -1.78 -45.08 -31.90
C ASP A 164 -1.66 -43.54 -31.85
N TYR A 165 -2.76 -42.80 -31.66
CA TYR A 165 -2.70 -41.35 -31.50
C TYR A 165 -2.00 -40.90 -30.20
N ILE A 166 -2.05 -41.72 -29.15
CA ILE A 166 -1.40 -41.45 -27.85
C ILE A 166 -0.42 -42.59 -27.57
N LYS A 167 0.84 -42.41 -27.96
CA LYS A 167 1.91 -43.42 -27.80
C LYS A 167 2.69 -43.32 -26.49
N LEU A 168 2.47 -42.25 -25.71
CA LEU A 168 3.34 -41.86 -24.59
C LEU A 168 2.98 -42.51 -23.25
N ALA A 169 1.87 -43.24 -23.14
CA ALA A 169 1.43 -43.83 -21.88
C ALA A 169 0.83 -45.22 -22.10
N ASP A 170 1.07 -46.12 -21.15
CA ASP A 170 0.44 -47.44 -21.08
C ASP A 170 -1.10 -47.33 -20.94
N ASP A 171 -1.58 -46.19 -20.42
CA ASP A 171 -2.98 -45.81 -20.35
C ASP A 171 -3.25 -44.58 -21.24
N ALA A 172 -4.08 -44.78 -22.27
CA ALA A 172 -4.47 -43.75 -23.22
C ALA A 172 -5.18 -42.55 -22.56
N ILE A 173 -5.94 -42.76 -21.47
CA ILE A 173 -6.61 -41.69 -20.72
C ILE A 173 -5.58 -40.81 -20.02
N ILE A 174 -4.58 -41.41 -19.36
CA ILE A 174 -3.51 -40.66 -18.69
C ILE A 174 -2.74 -39.84 -19.72
N GLY A 175 -2.37 -40.45 -20.86
CA GLY A 175 -1.69 -39.74 -21.94
C GLY A 175 -2.51 -38.57 -22.50
N LEU A 176 -3.83 -38.72 -22.61
CA LEU A 176 -4.73 -37.64 -23.03
C LEU A 176 -4.73 -36.48 -22.03
N ILE A 177 -4.81 -36.78 -20.73
CA ILE A 177 -4.79 -35.78 -19.65
C ILE A 177 -3.46 -35.02 -19.66
N MET A 178 -2.33 -35.74 -19.77
CA MET A 178 -1.00 -35.10 -19.83
C MET A 178 -0.89 -34.15 -21.01
N ARG A 179 -1.33 -34.59 -22.20
CA ARG A 179 -1.31 -33.75 -23.40
C ARG A 179 -2.22 -32.53 -23.27
N TYR A 180 -3.42 -32.71 -22.72
CA TYR A 180 -4.32 -31.59 -22.41
C TYR A 180 -3.65 -30.59 -21.48
N ASN A 181 -3.04 -31.04 -20.38
CA ASN A 181 -2.38 -30.15 -19.42
C ASN A 181 -1.23 -29.36 -20.06
N SER A 182 -0.40 -30.01 -20.87
CA SER A 182 0.68 -29.34 -21.60
C SER A 182 0.15 -28.31 -22.60
N LEU A 183 -0.89 -28.67 -23.36
CA LEU A 183 -1.48 -27.77 -24.35
C LEU A 183 -2.21 -26.60 -23.69
N HIS A 184 -2.96 -26.87 -22.62
CA HIS A 184 -3.66 -25.86 -21.83
C HIS A 184 -2.66 -24.89 -21.19
N SER A 185 -1.60 -25.41 -20.57
CA SER A 185 -0.52 -24.58 -19.99
C SER A 185 0.14 -23.69 -21.04
N THR A 186 0.42 -24.25 -22.23
CA THR A 186 1.00 -23.49 -23.34
C THR A 186 0.03 -22.42 -23.85
N ASN A 187 -1.25 -22.74 -24.00
CA ASN A 187 -2.29 -21.79 -24.42
C ASN A 187 -2.44 -20.64 -23.42
N GLU A 188 -2.49 -20.93 -22.12
CA GLU A 188 -2.55 -19.92 -21.07
C GLU A 188 -1.30 -19.03 -21.03
N ARG A 189 -0.13 -19.57 -21.39
CA ARG A 189 1.08 -18.75 -21.57
C ARG A 189 0.96 -17.84 -22.79
N LEU A 190 0.54 -18.37 -23.94
CA LEU A 190 0.38 -17.58 -25.16
C LEU A 190 -0.65 -16.46 -25.01
N LYS A 191 -1.76 -16.71 -24.29
CA LYS A 191 -2.74 -15.65 -23.98
C LYS A 191 -2.12 -14.51 -23.17
N ARG A 192 -1.36 -14.83 -22.12
CA ARG A 192 -0.66 -13.82 -21.31
C ARG A 192 0.36 -13.04 -22.12
N GLU A 193 1.10 -13.71 -23.00
CA GLU A 193 2.03 -13.04 -23.93
C GLU A 193 1.28 -12.11 -24.88
N MET A 194 0.15 -12.56 -25.45
CA MET A 194 -0.70 -11.73 -26.31
C MET A 194 -1.22 -10.50 -25.57
N GLU A 195 -1.70 -10.65 -24.34
CA GLU A 195 -2.15 -9.53 -23.50
C GLU A 195 -1.03 -8.53 -23.24
N THR A 196 0.17 -9.04 -22.93
CA THR A 196 1.37 -8.21 -22.71
C THR A 196 1.72 -7.42 -23.98
N LYS A 197 1.74 -8.09 -25.14
CA LYS A 197 2.04 -7.44 -26.43
C LYS A 197 0.97 -6.45 -26.86
N ALA A 198 -0.30 -6.72 -26.57
CA ALA A 198 -1.39 -5.79 -26.80
C ALA A 198 -1.22 -4.51 -25.96
N GLU A 199 -0.75 -4.63 -24.72
CA GLU A 199 -0.48 -3.49 -23.86
C GLU A 199 0.74 -2.68 -24.31
N GLU A 200 1.85 -3.35 -24.66
CA GLU A 200 3.02 -2.70 -25.27
C GLU A 200 2.62 -1.90 -26.53
N LEU A 201 1.75 -2.47 -27.38
CA LEU A 201 1.24 -1.78 -28.57
C LEU A 201 0.42 -0.54 -28.21
N ARG A 202 -0.46 -0.62 -27.19
CA ARG A 202 -1.24 0.54 -26.73
C ARG A 202 -0.33 1.66 -26.22
N GLN A 203 0.72 1.31 -25.48
CA GLN A 203 1.70 2.28 -24.98
C GLN A 203 2.44 2.95 -26.14
N ALA A 204 2.99 2.16 -27.07
CA ALA A 204 3.68 2.69 -28.25
C ALA A 204 2.78 3.60 -29.11
N GLN A 205 1.50 3.25 -29.28
CA GLN A 205 0.53 4.10 -29.98
C GLN A 205 0.25 5.41 -29.24
N ASN A 206 0.17 5.38 -27.91
CA ASN A 206 -0.02 6.58 -27.10
C ASN A 206 1.21 7.50 -27.19
N ASP A 207 2.42 6.94 -27.12
CA ASP A 207 3.65 7.71 -27.21
C ASP A 207 3.83 8.32 -28.60
N LEU A 208 3.50 7.59 -29.66
CA LEU A 208 3.46 8.13 -31.02
C LEU A 208 2.46 9.30 -31.13
N ARG A 209 1.28 9.19 -30.49
CA ARG A 209 0.28 10.27 -30.49
C ARG A 209 0.81 11.52 -29.79
N LYS A 210 1.39 11.37 -28.60
CA LYS A 210 2.02 12.48 -27.86
C LYS A 210 3.14 13.14 -28.68
N LEU A 211 3.97 12.35 -29.35
CA LEU A 211 5.03 12.87 -30.20
C LEU A 211 4.48 13.69 -31.37
N LYS A 212 3.42 13.20 -32.03
CA LYS A 212 2.72 13.93 -33.11
C LYS A 212 2.12 15.25 -32.61
N GLU A 213 1.50 15.25 -31.43
CA GLU A 213 0.94 16.45 -30.81
C GLU A 213 2.02 17.47 -30.45
N SER A 214 3.12 17.02 -29.85
CA SER A 214 4.30 17.86 -29.54
C SER A 214 4.88 18.49 -30.81
N HIS A 215 5.03 17.69 -31.87
CA HIS A 215 5.52 18.20 -33.16
C HIS A 215 4.55 19.21 -33.79
N ARG A 216 3.23 18.97 -33.70
CA ARG A 216 2.21 19.92 -34.17
C ARG A 216 2.29 21.25 -33.42
N PHE A 217 2.48 21.20 -32.11
CA PHE A 217 2.67 22.40 -31.27
C PHE A 217 3.94 23.16 -31.67
N LEU A 218 5.06 22.46 -31.88
CA LEU A 218 6.31 23.07 -32.33
C LEU A 218 6.15 23.75 -33.69
N LEU A 219 5.52 23.08 -34.66
CA LEU A 219 5.23 23.65 -35.98
C LEU A 219 4.36 24.90 -35.87
N PHE A 220 3.32 24.85 -35.03
CA PHE A 220 2.46 26.02 -34.80
C PHE A 220 3.24 27.21 -34.24
N ASN A 221 4.11 26.98 -33.25
CA ASN A 221 4.95 28.04 -32.69
C ASN A 221 5.92 28.61 -33.72
N LYS A 222 6.56 27.74 -34.53
CA LYS A 222 7.49 28.18 -35.59
C LYS A 222 6.78 28.95 -36.70
N ASN A 223 5.57 28.55 -37.08
CA ASN A 223 4.76 29.32 -38.02
C ASN A 223 4.35 30.68 -37.43
N SER A 224 4.00 30.75 -36.15
CA SER A 224 3.73 32.02 -35.48
C SER A 224 4.94 32.95 -35.46
N GLU A 225 6.14 32.42 -35.19
CA GLU A 225 7.41 33.16 -35.23
C GLU A 225 7.70 33.65 -36.66
N LEU A 226 7.51 32.81 -37.68
CA LEU A 226 7.67 33.20 -39.08
C LEU A 226 6.68 34.30 -39.48
N SER A 227 5.42 34.20 -39.09
CA SER A 227 4.43 35.25 -39.33
C SER A 227 4.82 36.58 -38.71
N ALA A 228 5.35 36.57 -37.47
CA ALA A 228 5.84 37.78 -36.83
C ALA A 228 7.01 38.42 -37.60
N LEU A 229 7.98 37.60 -38.04
CA LEU A 229 9.11 38.06 -38.85
C LEU A 229 8.66 38.61 -40.21
N TYR A 230 7.65 38.01 -40.85
CA TYR A 230 7.09 38.55 -42.10
C TYR A 230 6.43 39.92 -41.89
N SER A 231 5.64 40.08 -40.83
CA SER A 231 5.04 41.38 -40.51
C SER A 231 6.09 42.44 -40.15
N GLU A 232 7.15 42.06 -39.44
CA GLU A 232 8.28 42.96 -39.16
C GLU A 232 8.98 43.39 -40.46
N ARG A 233 9.26 42.45 -41.36
CA ARG A 233 9.86 42.74 -42.67
C ARG A 233 8.97 43.68 -43.50
N GLU A 234 7.66 43.45 -43.53
CA GLU A 234 6.71 44.30 -44.26
C GLU A 234 6.65 45.73 -43.69
N CYS A 235 6.72 45.87 -42.38
CA CYS A 235 6.85 47.17 -41.71
C CYS A 235 8.15 47.88 -42.10
N LEU A 236 9.29 47.17 -42.07
CA LEU A 236 10.59 47.71 -42.48
C LEU A 236 10.61 48.11 -43.96
N ASP A 237 10.02 47.31 -44.84
CA ASP A 237 9.96 47.61 -46.27
C ASP A 237 9.07 48.83 -46.55
N SER A 238 7.94 48.95 -45.86
CA SER A 238 7.07 50.13 -45.92
C SER A 238 7.82 51.41 -45.46
N ASN A 239 8.59 51.32 -44.37
CA ASN A 239 9.42 52.41 -43.87
C ASN A 239 10.54 52.77 -44.87
N PHE A 240 11.17 51.76 -45.47
CA PHE A 240 12.19 51.97 -46.50
C PHE A 240 11.61 52.65 -47.74
N GLN A 241 10.46 52.19 -48.24
CA GLN A 241 9.77 52.83 -49.37
C GLN A 241 9.38 54.27 -49.06
N ALA A 242 8.87 54.55 -47.85
CA ALA A 242 8.54 55.90 -47.43
C ALA A 242 9.78 56.82 -47.40
N THR A 243 10.89 56.35 -46.81
CA THR A 243 12.14 57.13 -46.75
C THR A 243 12.80 57.29 -48.13
N ASN A 244 12.73 56.29 -48.99
CA ASN A 244 13.23 56.39 -50.35
C ASN A 244 12.37 57.35 -51.20
N SER A 245 11.04 57.32 -51.06
CA SER A 245 10.16 58.26 -51.73
C SER A 245 10.43 59.71 -51.31
N THR A 246 10.64 59.96 -50.01
CA THR A 246 10.99 61.31 -49.54
C THR A 246 12.37 61.74 -50.02
N PHE A 247 13.34 60.82 -50.08
CA PHE A 247 14.66 61.09 -50.65
C PHE A 247 14.59 61.44 -52.15
N VAL A 248 13.87 60.64 -52.95
CA VAL A 248 13.68 60.90 -54.38
C VAL A 248 12.99 62.25 -54.59
N GLN A 249 11.94 62.53 -53.83
CA GLN A 249 11.23 63.82 -53.91
C GLN A 249 12.16 64.99 -53.57
N SER A 250 12.96 64.87 -52.50
CA SER A 250 13.96 65.88 -52.14
C SER A 250 15.04 66.06 -53.21
N HIS A 251 15.44 64.97 -53.88
CA HIS A 251 16.41 65.02 -54.98
C HIS A 251 15.81 65.71 -56.20
N ASP A 252 14.58 65.39 -56.59
CA ASP A 252 13.86 66.03 -57.69
C ASP A 252 13.66 67.53 -57.42
N ASP A 253 13.32 67.90 -56.19
CA ASP A 253 13.24 69.30 -55.77
C ASP A 253 14.58 70.03 -55.96
N LEU A 254 15.71 69.39 -55.60
CA LEU A 254 17.03 69.95 -55.81
C LEU A 254 17.37 70.10 -57.31
N VAL A 255 17.07 69.09 -58.13
CA VAL A 255 17.27 69.13 -59.59
C VAL A 255 16.44 70.25 -60.21
N ASN A 256 15.20 70.43 -59.77
CA ASN A 256 14.33 71.51 -60.21
C ASN A 256 14.89 72.88 -59.84
N GLN A 257 15.42 73.04 -58.61
CA GLN A 257 16.11 74.26 -58.19
C GLN A 257 17.36 74.53 -59.04
N LEU A 258 18.17 73.51 -59.34
CA LEU A 258 19.34 73.63 -60.21
C LEU A 258 18.94 74.01 -61.65
N SER A 259 17.85 73.44 -62.18
CA SER A 259 17.31 73.77 -63.50
C SER A 259 16.86 75.22 -63.59
N PHE A 260 16.18 75.71 -62.53
CA PHE A 260 15.83 77.13 -62.41
C PHE A 260 17.08 78.01 -62.43
N PHE A 261 18.11 77.66 -61.64
CA PHE A 261 19.38 78.38 -61.63
C PHE A 261 20.08 78.38 -63.00
N MET A 262 20.09 77.25 -63.71
CA MET A 262 20.62 77.16 -65.07
C MET A 262 19.85 78.03 -66.07
N THR A 263 18.54 78.15 -65.90
CA THR A 263 17.70 79.06 -66.69
C THR A 263 18.08 80.51 -66.44
N VAL A 264 18.30 80.89 -65.17
CA VAL A 264 18.80 82.22 -64.80
C VAL A 264 20.18 82.48 -65.43
N ILE A 265 21.12 81.53 -65.36
CA ILE A 265 22.44 81.66 -66.03
C ILE A 265 22.26 81.87 -67.54
N ARG A 266 21.35 81.13 -68.18
CA ARG A 266 21.09 81.27 -69.62
C ARG A 266 20.52 82.64 -69.97
N ALA A 267 19.63 83.18 -69.14
CA ALA A 267 19.11 84.53 -69.28
C ALA A 267 20.22 85.58 -69.14
N ILE A 268 21.11 85.43 -68.14
CA ILE A 268 22.31 86.26 -67.97
C ILE A 268 23.19 86.18 -69.23
N ASN A 269 23.50 84.99 -69.72
CA ASN A 269 24.32 84.82 -70.93
C ASN A 269 23.67 85.44 -72.18
N ASN A 270 22.35 85.34 -72.32
CA ASN A 270 21.61 85.99 -73.41
C ASN A 270 21.65 87.52 -73.29
N LEU A 271 21.52 88.07 -72.08
CA LEU A 271 21.68 89.50 -71.81
C LEU A 271 23.10 89.97 -72.12
N THR A 272 24.11 89.24 -71.64
CA THR A 272 25.53 89.48 -71.94
C THR A 272 25.79 89.43 -73.45
N GLY A 273 25.25 88.44 -74.16
CA GLY A 273 25.37 88.32 -75.61
C GLY A 273 24.67 89.47 -76.36
N LYS A 274 23.50 89.91 -75.89
CA LYS A 274 22.81 91.10 -76.44
C LYS A 274 23.65 92.36 -76.21
N LEU A 275 24.18 92.55 -75.01
CA LEU A 275 25.06 93.67 -74.67
C LEU A 275 26.32 93.66 -75.55
N LEU A 276 27.00 92.52 -75.68
CA LEU A 276 28.16 92.38 -76.58
C LEU A 276 27.81 92.74 -78.03
N ARG A 277 26.68 92.25 -78.56
CA ARG A 277 26.24 92.58 -79.94
C ARG A 277 25.84 94.03 -80.12
N THR A 278 25.32 94.71 -79.09
CA THR A 278 25.07 96.16 -79.14
C THR A 278 26.33 97.00 -78.98
N TYR A 279 27.42 96.42 -78.45
CA TYR A 279 28.71 97.06 -78.29
C TYR A 279 29.77 96.61 -79.30
N ASP A 280 29.38 95.84 -80.32
CA ASP A 280 30.28 95.48 -81.43
C ASP A 280 30.49 96.67 -82.37
N ILE A 281 31.33 97.56 -81.85
CA ILE A 281 32.03 98.64 -82.52
C ILE A 281 33.11 97.97 -83.37
N THR A 282 32.80 97.61 -84.62
CA THR A 282 33.74 97.62 -85.78
C THR A 282 33.20 96.83 -86.99
N LEU A 283 32.56 97.53 -87.95
CA LEU A 283 32.96 97.65 -89.37
C LEU A 283 31.83 98.32 -90.16
N CYS A 284 32.19 99.31 -90.99
CA CYS A 284 31.32 100.14 -91.86
C CYS A 284 30.66 101.39 -91.24
N GLY A 285 31.45 102.21 -90.54
CA GLY A 285 31.81 103.54 -91.08
C GLY A 285 30.74 104.62 -91.29
N GLN A 286 29.68 104.72 -90.49
CA GLN A 286 28.95 105.99 -90.32
C GLN A 286 28.52 106.21 -88.86
N THR A 287 29.01 107.28 -88.24
CA THR A 287 28.62 107.70 -86.89
C THR A 287 27.12 108.05 -86.86
N LEU A 288 26.36 107.35 -86.01
CA LEU A 288 24.90 107.44 -85.85
C LEU A 288 24.38 108.90 -85.77
N LEU A 289 25.16 109.77 -85.12
CA LEU A 289 24.86 111.19 -84.98
C LEU A 289 24.78 111.92 -86.33
N SER A 290 25.65 111.57 -87.29
CA SER A 290 25.69 112.17 -88.63
C SER A 290 24.51 111.73 -89.52
N LYS A 291 23.96 110.54 -89.28
CA LYS A 291 22.79 110.00 -90.00
C LYS A 291 21.50 110.65 -89.50
N ILE A 292 21.39 110.90 -88.19
CA ILE A 292 20.25 111.58 -87.57
C ILE A 292 20.19 113.07 -87.98
N GLN A 293 21.34 113.76 -88.11
CA GLN A 293 21.37 115.18 -88.51
C GLN A 293 20.96 115.43 -89.98
N LYS A 294 21.17 114.46 -90.88
CA LYS A 294 20.78 114.57 -92.30
C LYS A 294 19.34 114.13 -92.58
N MET A 295 18.60 113.68 -91.57
CA MET A 295 17.21 113.28 -91.70
C MET A 295 16.26 114.47 -91.51
N THR A 296 15.25 114.55 -92.36
CA THR A 296 14.11 115.46 -92.18
C THR A 296 13.44 115.19 -90.83
N VAL A 297 12.89 116.23 -90.19
CA VAL A 297 12.37 116.14 -88.81
C VAL A 297 11.37 114.98 -88.64
N LEU A 298 10.50 114.77 -89.64
CA LEU A 298 9.55 113.65 -89.66
C LEU A 298 10.23 112.28 -89.57
N SER A 299 11.35 112.10 -90.27
CA SER A 299 12.11 110.84 -90.29
C SER A 299 12.87 110.59 -88.98
N ARG A 300 13.30 111.66 -88.29
CA ARG A 300 13.88 111.55 -86.94
C ARG A 300 12.82 111.17 -85.92
N CYS A 301 11.63 111.78 -86.00
CA CYS A 301 10.51 111.42 -85.14
C CYS A 301 10.09 109.97 -85.34
N HIS A 302 10.02 109.48 -86.59
CA HIS A 302 9.76 108.06 -86.82
C HIS A 302 10.88 107.17 -86.32
N PHE A 303 12.16 107.52 -86.49
CA PHE A 303 13.25 106.74 -85.91
C PHE A 303 13.21 106.68 -84.38
N ILE A 304 12.86 107.80 -83.73
CA ILE A 304 12.66 107.86 -82.27
C ILE A 304 11.41 107.07 -81.86
N GLU A 305 10.29 107.16 -82.59
CA GLU A 305 9.10 106.34 -82.37
C GLU A 305 9.40 104.85 -82.53
N ASP A 306 10.17 104.46 -83.54
CA ASP A 306 10.52 103.07 -83.78
C ASP A 306 11.43 102.53 -82.68
N ARG A 307 12.37 103.36 -82.18
CA ARG A 307 13.20 103.04 -81.00
C ARG A 307 12.38 102.98 -79.71
N ILE A 308 11.45 103.91 -79.49
CA ILE A 308 10.54 103.91 -78.34
C ILE A 308 9.60 102.70 -78.41
N SER A 309 9.12 102.35 -79.60
CA SER A 309 8.29 101.17 -79.84
C SER A 309 9.09 99.91 -79.55
N THR A 310 10.33 99.80 -80.05
CA THR A 310 11.23 98.68 -79.75
C THR A 310 11.49 98.55 -78.24
N ILE A 311 11.74 99.65 -77.53
CA ILE A 311 11.94 99.65 -76.07
C ILE A 311 10.64 99.26 -75.35
N ARG A 312 9.47 99.73 -75.81
CA ARG A 312 8.16 99.30 -75.30
C ARG A 312 7.91 97.83 -75.53
N THR A 313 8.27 97.27 -76.68
CA THR A 313 8.13 95.83 -76.95
C THR A 313 9.05 95.01 -76.05
N ILE A 314 10.28 95.47 -75.81
CA ILE A 314 11.21 94.81 -74.88
C ILE A 314 10.67 94.87 -73.45
N LEU A 315 10.16 96.02 -73.01
CA LEU A 315 9.54 96.16 -71.69
C LEU A 315 8.27 95.32 -71.56
N ALA A 316 7.44 95.25 -72.60
CA ALA A 316 6.24 94.40 -72.62
C ALA A 316 6.60 92.91 -72.56
N GLN A 317 7.65 92.48 -73.29
CA GLN A 317 8.15 91.11 -73.26
C GLN A 317 8.71 90.73 -71.89
N ILE A 318 9.46 91.63 -71.26
CA ILE A 318 9.92 91.43 -69.88
C ILE A 318 8.72 91.29 -68.94
N VAL A 319 7.70 92.13 -69.08
CA VAL A 319 6.47 92.04 -68.27
C VAL A 319 5.70 90.74 -68.52
N THR A 320 5.72 90.19 -69.73
CA THR A 320 5.07 88.90 -70.03
C THR A 320 5.88 87.72 -69.50
N ASP A 321 7.21 87.78 -69.55
CA ASP A 321 8.09 86.71 -69.12
C ASP A 321 8.27 86.67 -67.58
N THR A 322 8.10 87.80 -66.87
CA THR A 322 8.21 87.86 -65.39
C THR A 322 6.90 88.16 -64.65
N GLY A 323 5.80 88.42 -65.37
CA GLY A 323 4.47 88.69 -64.81
C GLY A 323 4.26 90.07 -64.17
N GLN A 324 5.32 90.86 -63.91
CA GLN A 324 5.29 92.26 -63.40
C GLN A 324 6.56 93.05 -63.80
N LEU A 325 6.47 94.40 -63.88
CA LEU A 325 7.60 95.33 -64.13
C LEU A 325 8.70 95.20 -63.04
N PRO A 326 10.00 95.31 -63.38
CA PRO A 326 11.07 95.13 -62.41
C PRO A 326 11.19 96.36 -61.51
N VAL A 327 10.45 96.35 -60.40
CA VAL A 327 10.80 97.16 -59.23
C VAL A 327 11.90 96.39 -58.50
N CYS A 328 13.13 96.93 -58.46
CA CYS A 328 14.18 96.45 -57.57
C CYS A 328 13.63 96.44 -56.14
N LYS A 329 13.34 95.23 -55.62
CA LYS A 329 13.34 94.95 -54.19
C LYS A 329 14.67 94.28 -53.85
N CYS A 330 15.73 95.05 -54.05
CA CYS A 330 17.01 94.78 -53.45
C CYS A 330 16.84 95.03 -51.94
N CYS A 331 16.90 93.96 -51.13
CA CYS A 331 17.04 93.91 -49.67
C CYS A 331 15.95 94.57 -48.79
N ARG A 332 15.13 93.76 -48.10
CA ARG A 332 14.95 93.89 -46.63
C ARG A 332 14.33 92.62 -46.00
N PRO A 333 14.97 92.00 -44.99
CA PRO A 333 14.35 90.99 -44.16
C PRO A 333 13.47 91.68 -43.10
N GLN A 334 12.25 91.18 -42.90
CA GLN A 334 11.45 91.52 -41.73
C GLN A 334 10.91 90.23 -41.09
N LEU A 335 11.62 89.81 -40.03
CA LEU A 335 11.04 89.57 -38.70
C LEU A 335 9.78 90.45 -38.52
N THR A 336 8.61 89.99 -38.07
CA THR A 336 8.32 89.16 -36.89
C THR A 336 6.81 88.85 -36.85
N ASN A 337 6.48 87.69 -36.25
CA ASN A 337 5.41 87.43 -35.28
C ASN A 337 4.13 88.29 -35.28
N GLN A 338 2.96 87.64 -35.36
CA GLN A 338 2.04 87.38 -34.23
C GLN A 338 0.70 86.83 -34.78
N GLN A 339 0.28 85.61 -34.39
CA GLN A 339 -0.61 85.29 -33.24
C GLN A 339 -2.10 85.62 -33.53
N ILE A 340 -3.16 84.92 -33.10
CA ILE A 340 -3.40 83.83 -32.13
C ILE A 340 -4.87 83.36 -32.34
N ALA A 341 -5.16 82.12 -31.92
CA ALA A 341 -6.40 81.58 -31.30
C ALA A 341 -6.95 80.35 -32.05
N GLY A 342 -7.03 79.14 -31.47
CA GLY A 342 -6.66 78.66 -30.13
C GLY A 342 -7.29 77.28 -29.84
N VAL A 343 -6.92 76.71 -28.66
CA VAL A 343 -7.66 75.70 -27.84
C VAL A 343 -7.44 74.23 -28.30
N ILE A 344 -6.96 73.21 -27.54
CA ILE A 344 -6.68 72.86 -26.11
C ILE A 344 -5.68 71.68 -26.16
N ALA A 345 -4.51 71.70 -25.50
CA ALA A 345 -4.19 71.17 -24.17
C ALA A 345 -4.56 69.69 -23.85
N THR A 346 -3.52 68.95 -23.45
CA THR A 346 -3.40 67.77 -22.57
C THR A 346 -3.79 66.36 -23.03
N SER A 347 -2.77 65.50 -23.07
CA SER A 347 -2.72 64.37 -22.13
C SER A 347 -1.26 63.98 -21.76
N PRO A 348 -0.95 63.74 -20.47
CA PRO A 348 0.39 63.57 -19.94
C PRO A 348 0.82 62.10 -19.95
N SER A 349 1.19 61.56 -21.11
CA SER A 349 1.69 60.17 -21.22
C SER A 349 2.97 59.99 -22.06
N GLU A 350 3.41 61.00 -22.80
CA GLU A 350 4.58 60.87 -23.70
C GLU A 350 5.90 61.37 -23.07
N LEU A 351 5.84 62.04 -21.92
CA LEU A 351 7.03 62.48 -21.16
C LEU A 351 7.58 61.41 -20.19
N ALA A 352 6.95 60.23 -20.10
CA ALA A 352 7.38 59.14 -19.22
C ALA A 352 8.28 58.07 -19.90
N PHE A 353 8.47 58.12 -21.23
CA PHE A 353 9.24 57.10 -21.95
C PHE A 353 10.71 57.49 -22.20
N LEU A 354 11.04 58.79 -22.16
CA LEU A 354 12.38 59.31 -22.49
C LEU A 354 13.35 59.45 -21.31
N ILE A 355 12.93 59.13 -20.08
CA ILE A 355 13.80 59.19 -18.87
C ILE A 355 14.35 57.80 -18.46
N LYS A 356 13.94 56.71 -19.11
CA LYS A 356 14.43 55.34 -18.80
C LYS A 356 15.67 54.88 -19.60
N LEU A 357 16.23 55.73 -20.46
CA LEU A 357 17.33 55.36 -21.37
C LEU A 357 18.73 55.81 -20.93
N THR A 358 18.92 56.44 -19.78
CA THR A 358 20.26 56.88 -19.35
C THR A 358 20.51 56.71 -17.86
N THR A 359 20.73 55.47 -17.43
CA THR A 359 21.62 55.11 -16.31
C THR A 359 22.10 53.66 -16.48
N LEU A 360 23.32 53.51 -17.01
CA LEU A 360 24.21 52.33 -16.85
C LEU A 360 24.68 52.23 -15.37
N PRO A 361 25.41 51.18 -14.86
CA PRO A 361 26.20 50.15 -15.57
C PRO A 361 26.33 48.74 -14.89
N ILE A 362 27.09 47.83 -15.56
CA ILE A 362 28.02 46.77 -15.01
C ILE A 362 27.41 45.57 -14.23
N ASN A 363 27.88 44.32 -14.26
CA ASN A 363 28.80 43.46 -15.02
C ASN A 363 28.91 42.14 -14.18
N LEU A 364 29.19 40.99 -14.81
CA LEU A 364 29.75 39.74 -14.21
C LEU A 364 28.85 39.01 -13.17
N THR A 365 28.72 37.68 -13.06
CA THR A 365 29.58 36.48 -13.25
C THR A 365 28.63 35.29 -13.02
N ASP A 366 28.54 34.26 -13.85
CA ASP A 366 29.15 32.92 -13.72
C ASP A 366 28.16 31.99 -14.47
N GLY A 367 28.50 30.98 -15.26
CA GLY A 367 29.62 30.06 -15.15
C GLY A 367 29.08 28.66 -14.89
N GLN A 368 29.17 27.77 -15.90
CA GLN A 368 29.35 26.30 -15.77
C GLN A 368 28.13 25.49 -15.24
N GLN A 369 27.80 24.24 -15.61
CA GLN A 369 28.39 23.06 -16.27
C GLN A 369 27.14 22.19 -16.66
N LEU A 370 26.93 21.58 -17.83
CA LEU A 370 27.66 20.56 -18.61
C LEU A 370 27.97 19.23 -17.86
N LEU A 371 27.55 18.15 -18.51
CA LEU A 371 27.89 16.72 -18.35
C LEU A 371 27.17 15.88 -17.27
N LYS A 372 26.38 14.91 -17.76
CA LYS A 372 26.58 13.49 -17.39
C LYS A 372 26.26 12.59 -18.60
N LYS A 373 27.27 11.80 -19.00
CA LYS A 373 27.18 10.62 -19.87
C LYS A 373 26.26 9.55 -19.25
N PRO A 374 25.87 8.50 -19.98
CA PRO A 374 26.75 7.32 -19.99
C PRO A 374 26.94 6.70 -21.38
N ALA A 375 28.14 6.17 -21.58
CA ALA A 375 28.37 5.03 -22.44
C ALA A 375 28.06 3.79 -21.60
N GLU A 376 27.38 2.80 -22.16
CA GLU A 376 27.81 1.42 -21.95
C GLU A 376 27.32 0.53 -23.09
N TYR A 377 28.32 -0.19 -23.60
CA TYR A 377 28.32 -1.10 -24.71
C TYR A 377 28.11 -2.48 -24.08
N VAL A 378 27.04 -3.20 -24.43
CA VAL A 378 26.94 -4.64 -24.17
C VAL A 378 26.45 -5.32 -25.43
N SER A 379 27.36 -6.09 -26.02
CA SER A 379 27.10 -7.15 -26.97
C SER A 379 26.23 -8.24 -26.34
N GLU A 380 25.27 -8.82 -27.08
CA GLU A 380 25.32 -10.23 -27.49
C GLU A 380 23.99 -10.75 -28.05
N GLN A 381 24.16 -11.50 -29.14
CA GLN A 381 23.41 -12.71 -29.53
C GLN A 381 21.99 -12.57 -30.10
N THR A 382 21.96 -12.53 -31.42
CA THR A 382 20.98 -13.19 -32.28
C THR A 382 21.03 -14.72 -32.13
N PRO A 383 19.90 -15.42 -32.34
CA PRO A 383 19.93 -16.71 -33.01
C PRO A 383 19.13 -16.68 -34.31
N HIS A 384 19.75 -17.21 -35.35
CA HIS A 384 19.15 -17.54 -36.64
C HIS A 384 18.05 -18.62 -36.49
N PRO A 385 17.05 -18.64 -37.39
CA PRO A 385 16.09 -19.71 -37.50
C PRO A 385 16.63 -20.90 -38.32
N ARG A 386 16.31 -22.12 -37.88
CA ARG A 386 16.07 -23.29 -38.72
C ARG A 386 14.74 -23.88 -38.31
#